data_AF-A0A537URX7-F1
#
_entry.id   AF-A0A537URX7-F1
#
_cell.length_a   1.000
_cell.length_b   1.000
_cell.length_c   1.000
_cell.angle_alpha   90.00
_cell.angle_beta   90.00
_cell.angle_gamma   90.00
#
_symmetry.space_group_name_H-M   'P 1'
#
loop_
_entity.id
_entity.type
_entity.pdbx_description
1 polymer ?
#
loop_
_entity_poly.entity_id
_entity_poly.type
_entity_poly.pdbx_seq_one_letter_code
_entity_poly.pdbx_strand_id
1 'polypeptide(L)'
;MATGGSRVIAVLCRDCSALDTVEVQPERCPACGSPRLVAHAELADLAIAHIDCDAFYATVEKRDRPELAEQPVIVGGGQRGVVLACCYVARLYGVRSAMPMFKALAACPDAVVIRPDMAKYREVGRAVRAEMRRLTPLVEPLSIDEAFLDL
;
A
#
# COMPACT_ATOMS: atom_id res chain seq x y z
N MET A 1 3.23 12.84 46.95
CA MET A 1 3.57 14.12 46.30
C MET A 1 3.60 13.85 44.80
N ALA A 2 2.57 14.29 44.08
CA ALA A 2 2.48 14.10 42.64
C ALA A 2 3.51 15.01 41.96
N THR A 3 4.51 14.44 41.30
CA THR A 3 5.41 15.15 40.41
C THR A 3 4.61 15.55 39.16
N GLY A 4 4.05 16.75 39.17
CA GLY A 4 3.42 17.38 38.00
C GLY A 4 4.49 17.75 36.99
N GLY A 5 4.89 16.78 36.15
CA GLY A 5 5.67 17.06 34.96
C GLY A 5 4.75 17.60 33.87
N SER A 6 4.99 18.81 33.39
CA SER A 6 4.36 19.32 32.16
C SER A 6 4.63 18.30 31.06
N ARG A 7 3.58 17.60 30.60
CA ARG A 7 3.73 16.56 29.58
C ARG A 7 3.60 17.24 28.22
N VAL A 8 4.75 17.53 27.65
CA VAL A 8 4.87 18.00 26.28
C VAL A 8 4.19 16.98 25.34
N ILE A 9 3.30 17.44 24.48
CA ILE A 9 2.52 16.63 23.53
C ILE A 9 2.76 17.12 22.09
N ALA A 10 2.84 16.18 21.16
CA ALA A 10 2.90 16.51 19.75
C ALA A 10 1.51 16.83 19.20
N VAL A 11 1.42 17.86 18.35
CA VAL A 11 0.19 18.37 17.75
C VAL A 11 0.37 18.50 16.24
N LEU A 12 -0.54 17.88 15.48
CA LEU A 12 -0.60 17.93 14.03
C LEU A 12 -1.82 18.70 13.58
N CYS A 13 -1.64 19.66 12.66
CA CYS A 13 -2.74 20.25 11.93
C CYS A 13 -3.14 19.37 10.74
N ARG A 14 -4.42 18.98 10.66
CA ARG A 14 -4.93 18.14 9.56
C ARG A 14 -5.10 18.87 8.22
N ASP A 15 -4.99 20.19 8.21
CA ASP A 15 -5.16 20.98 6.99
C ASP A 15 -3.83 21.42 6.38
N CYS A 16 -2.87 21.86 7.18
CA CYS A 16 -1.56 22.30 6.69
C CYS A 16 -0.39 21.37 7.05
N SER A 17 -0.66 20.28 7.78
CA SER A 17 0.35 19.29 8.21
C SER A 17 1.46 19.85 9.10
N ALA A 18 1.30 21.06 9.65
CA ALA A 18 2.23 21.57 10.66
C ALA A 18 2.23 20.62 11.87
N LEU A 19 3.42 20.12 12.21
CA LEU A 19 3.69 19.28 13.37
C LEU A 19 4.53 20.10 14.35
N ASP A 20 4.01 20.27 15.56
CA ASP A 20 4.66 21.04 16.62
C ASP A 20 4.55 20.29 17.95
N THR A 21 5.35 20.70 18.92
CA THR A 21 5.47 20.09 20.23
C THR A 21 5.17 21.13 21.29
N VAL A 22 4.05 20.96 22.03
CA VAL A 22 3.50 22.00 22.91
C VAL A 22 3.25 21.48 24.32
N GLU A 23 3.31 22.36 25.31
CA GLU A 23 2.89 22.05 26.69
C GLU A 23 1.36 22.17 26.88
N VAL A 24 0.72 23.06 26.12
CA VAL A 24 -0.73 23.30 26.15
C VAL A 24 -1.26 23.27 24.72
N GLN A 25 -2.29 22.47 24.47
CA GLN A 25 -2.89 22.35 23.14
C GLN A 25 -3.53 23.68 22.71
N PRO A 26 -3.15 24.25 21.55
CA PRO A 26 -3.78 25.47 21.06
C PRO A 26 -5.19 25.18 20.52
N GLU A 27 -6.09 26.16 20.59
CA GLU A 27 -7.44 26.04 19.99
C GLU A 27 -7.42 26.06 18.46
N ARG A 28 -6.37 26.65 17.87
CA ARG A 28 -6.20 26.81 16.42
C ARG A 28 -4.73 26.63 16.03
N CYS A 29 -4.52 26.12 14.81
CA CYS A 29 -3.19 25.96 14.24
C CYS A 29 -2.48 27.32 14.15
N PRO A 30 -1.27 27.48 14.73
CA PRO A 30 -0.51 28.73 14.63
C PRO A 30 -0.10 29.07 13.19
N ALA A 31 0.04 28.07 12.32
CA ALA A 31 0.48 28.26 10.94
C ALA A 31 -0.66 28.65 9.97
N CYS A 32 -1.88 28.15 10.17
CA CYS A 32 -2.99 28.37 9.21
C CYS A 32 -4.34 28.77 9.84
N GLY A 33 -4.45 28.86 11.17
CA GLY A 33 -5.68 29.22 11.87
C GLY A 33 -6.77 28.13 11.90
N SER A 34 -6.52 26.96 11.29
CA SER A 34 -7.45 25.84 11.28
C SER A 34 -7.75 25.33 12.70
N PRO A 35 -9.01 25.01 13.03
CA PRO A 35 -9.36 24.34 14.29
C PRO A 35 -9.13 22.81 14.25
N ARG A 36 -8.73 22.23 13.11
CA ARG A 36 -8.59 20.78 12.92
C ARG A 36 -7.23 20.29 13.39
N LEU A 37 -7.04 20.34 14.70
CA LEU A 37 -5.84 19.86 15.39
C LEU A 37 -6.04 18.46 15.95
N VAL A 38 -4.98 17.64 15.91
CA VAL A 38 -4.88 16.36 16.61
C VAL A 38 -3.68 16.43 17.53
N ALA A 39 -3.86 16.02 18.78
CA ALA A 39 -2.80 15.96 19.77
C ALA A 39 -2.68 14.53 20.30
N HIS A 40 -1.47 14.00 20.36
CA HIS A 40 -1.17 12.74 21.03
C HIS A 40 0.26 12.73 21.54
N ALA A 41 0.50 12.08 22.68
CA ALA A 41 1.84 12.02 23.28
C ALA A 41 2.85 11.33 22.36
N GLU A 42 2.40 10.36 21.57
CA GLU A 42 3.22 9.54 20.66
C GLU A 42 3.04 9.93 19.18
N LEU A 43 2.42 11.10 18.90
CA LEU A 43 2.05 11.46 17.52
C LEU A 43 3.25 11.55 16.57
N ALA A 44 4.40 11.96 17.09
CA ALA A 44 5.66 12.07 16.34
C ALA A 44 6.53 10.81 16.41
N ASP A 45 6.17 9.87 17.31
CA ASP A 45 6.97 8.68 17.62
C ASP A 45 6.36 7.40 17.04
N LEU A 46 5.12 7.47 16.54
CA LEU A 46 4.41 6.35 15.95
C LEU A 46 4.98 6.03 14.55
N ALA A 47 5.77 4.96 14.44
CA ALA A 47 6.36 4.49 13.20
C ALA A 47 5.50 3.38 12.55
N ILE A 48 4.46 3.78 11.82
CA ILE A 48 3.65 2.84 11.03
C ILE A 48 4.16 2.79 9.59
N ALA A 49 4.48 1.60 9.12
CA ALA A 49 4.72 1.34 7.70
C ALA A 49 3.50 0.66 7.06
N HIS A 50 3.04 1.20 5.94
CA HIS A 50 2.15 0.48 5.03
C HIS A 50 2.98 -0.12 3.90
N ILE A 51 2.87 -1.43 3.72
CA ILE A 51 3.56 -2.15 2.65
C ILE A 51 2.51 -2.71 1.70
N ASP A 52 2.73 -2.48 0.41
CA ASP A 52 1.94 -2.99 -0.72
C ASP A 52 2.92 -3.51 -1.79
N CYS A 53 2.73 -4.75 -2.26
CA CYS A 53 3.64 -5.33 -3.25
C CYS A 53 3.25 -4.90 -4.67
N ASP A 54 4.20 -4.27 -5.35
CA ASP A 54 4.05 -3.78 -6.71
C ASP A 54 3.52 -4.81 -7.71
N ALA A 55 2.34 -4.54 -8.26
CA ALA A 55 1.69 -5.34 -9.31
C ALA A 55 1.74 -6.85 -9.02
N PHE A 56 1.52 -7.23 -7.75
CA PHE A 56 1.93 -8.49 -7.15
C PHE A 56 1.80 -9.73 -8.04
N TYR A 57 0.60 -10.06 -8.53
CA TYR A 57 0.42 -11.26 -9.34
C TYR A 57 1.21 -11.24 -10.65
N ALA A 58 1.24 -10.10 -11.35
CA ALA A 58 2.01 -9.98 -12.60
C ALA A 58 3.52 -10.04 -12.33
N THR A 59 3.99 -9.48 -11.21
CA THR A 59 5.38 -9.55 -10.77
C THR A 59 5.80 -11.00 -10.47
N VAL A 60 4.93 -11.78 -9.81
CA VAL A 60 5.17 -13.22 -9.58
C VAL A 60 5.28 -13.97 -10.91
N GLU A 61 4.37 -13.74 -11.85
CA GLU A 61 4.44 -14.40 -13.17
C GLU A 61 5.71 -14.04 -13.94
N LYS A 62 6.14 -12.78 -13.92
CA LYS A 62 7.36 -12.33 -14.61
C LYS A 62 8.64 -12.85 -13.96
N ARG A 63 8.66 -13.00 -12.63
CA ARG A 63 9.78 -13.64 -11.91
C ARG A 63 9.98 -15.07 -12.37
N ASP A 64 8.89 -15.83 -12.53
CA ASP A 64 8.95 -17.25 -12.88
C ASP A 64 9.17 -17.48 -14.40
N ARG A 65 8.98 -16.45 -15.22
CA ARG A 65 9.09 -16.47 -16.69
C ARG A 65 9.91 -15.29 -17.19
N PRO A 66 11.25 -15.39 -17.18
CA PRO A 66 12.16 -14.31 -17.56
C PRO A 66 11.91 -13.76 -18.98
N GLU A 67 11.39 -14.58 -19.89
CA GLU A 67 11.00 -14.17 -21.24
C GLU A 67 9.89 -13.09 -21.26
N LEU A 68 9.16 -12.93 -20.15
CA LEU A 68 8.12 -11.91 -20.00
C LEU A 68 8.65 -10.58 -19.46
N ALA A 69 9.93 -10.45 -19.09
CA ALA A 69 10.48 -9.29 -18.38
C ALA A 69 10.11 -7.94 -19.02
N GLU A 70 10.17 -7.83 -20.35
CA GLU A 70 9.85 -6.60 -21.10
C GLU A 70 8.44 -6.61 -21.72
N GLN A 71 7.67 -7.68 -21.50
CA GLN A 71 6.35 -7.85 -22.12
C GLN A 71 5.23 -7.19 -21.29
N PRO A 72 4.17 -6.67 -21.94
CA PRO A 72 2.94 -6.32 -21.27
C PRO A 72 2.23 -7.60 -20.78
N VAL A 73 2.16 -7.77 -19.47
CA VAL A 73 1.53 -8.95 -18.82
C VAL A 73 0.26 -8.54 -18.10
N ILE A 74 -0.81 -9.30 -18.34
CA ILE A 74 -2.10 -9.20 -17.68
C ILE A 74 -2.40 -10.53 -16.99
N VAL A 75 -2.64 -10.50 -15.69
CA VAL A 75 -3.22 -11.61 -14.94
C VAL A 75 -4.72 -11.42 -14.89
N GLY A 76 -5.49 -12.36 -15.42
CA GLY A 76 -6.94 -12.26 -15.49
C GLY A 76 -7.54 -13.29 -16.45
N GLY A 77 -8.79 -13.07 -16.84
CA GLY A 77 -9.48 -13.92 -17.83
C GLY A 77 -10.85 -14.43 -17.35
N GLY A 78 -11.42 -15.35 -18.13
CA GLY A 78 -12.79 -15.85 -17.97
C GLY A 78 -13.79 -15.21 -18.94
N GLN A 79 -14.93 -15.86 -19.20
CA GLN A 79 -16.00 -15.24 -19.99
C GLN A 79 -16.59 -14.07 -19.19
N ARG A 80 -16.43 -12.85 -19.71
CA ARG A 80 -16.72 -11.57 -18.99
C ARG A 80 -15.80 -11.30 -17.79
N GLY A 81 -14.58 -11.83 -17.82
CA GLY A 81 -13.58 -11.58 -16.80
C GLY A 81 -13.07 -10.14 -16.77
N VAL A 82 -12.36 -9.82 -15.69
CA VAL A 82 -11.64 -8.57 -15.48
C VAL A 82 -10.15 -8.82 -15.32
N VAL A 83 -9.36 -7.76 -15.47
CA VAL A 83 -7.94 -7.73 -15.10
C VAL A 83 -7.85 -7.86 -13.58
N LEU A 84 -7.27 -8.95 -13.09
CA LEU A 84 -7.00 -9.13 -11.67
C LEU A 84 -5.78 -8.30 -11.25
N ALA A 85 -4.72 -8.34 -12.06
CA ALA A 85 -3.55 -7.47 -11.96
C ALA A 85 -2.88 -7.33 -13.33
N CYS A 86 -2.08 -6.28 -13.51
CA CYS A 86 -1.27 -6.10 -14.72
C CYS A 86 0.06 -5.43 -14.36
N CYS A 87 1.12 -5.74 -15.09
CA CYS A 87 2.43 -5.13 -14.87
C CYS A 87 2.46 -3.68 -15.34
N TYR A 88 3.46 -2.92 -14.90
CA TYR A 88 3.62 -1.51 -15.27
C TYR A 88 3.69 -1.29 -16.79
N VAL A 89 4.32 -2.19 -17.56
CA VAL A 89 4.34 -2.11 -19.03
C VAL A 89 2.91 -2.09 -19.61
N ALA A 90 2.03 -2.99 -19.18
CA ALA A 90 0.62 -2.97 -19.61
C ALA A 90 -0.13 -1.71 -19.13
N ARG A 91 0.23 -1.15 -17.97
CA ARG A 91 -0.36 0.09 -17.47
C ARG A 91 -0.03 1.31 -18.36
N LEU A 92 1.08 1.30 -19.09
CA LEU A 92 1.39 2.37 -20.07
C LEU A 92 0.36 2.44 -21.19
N TYR A 93 -0.24 1.31 -21.56
CA TYR A 93 -1.31 1.22 -22.56
C TYR A 93 -2.70 1.50 -21.98
N GLY A 94 -2.80 1.96 -20.73
CA GLY A 94 -4.08 2.28 -20.08
C GLY A 94 -4.78 1.08 -19.44
N VAL A 95 -4.17 -0.10 -19.40
CA VAL A 95 -4.72 -1.26 -18.68
C VAL A 95 -4.69 -1.00 -17.18
N ARG A 96 -5.78 -1.34 -16.47
CA ARG A 96 -5.91 -1.17 -15.01
C ARG A 96 -6.56 -2.40 -14.38
N SER A 97 -6.33 -2.62 -13.10
CA SER A 97 -7.07 -3.63 -12.33
C SER A 97 -8.58 -3.38 -12.37
N ALA A 98 -9.37 -4.44 -12.27
CA ALA A 98 -10.83 -4.46 -12.45
C ALA A 98 -11.34 -4.03 -13.85
N MET A 99 -10.47 -3.68 -14.79
CA MET A 99 -10.87 -3.37 -16.17
C MET A 99 -11.44 -4.63 -16.84
N PRO A 100 -12.57 -4.55 -17.56
CA PRO A 100 -13.06 -5.67 -18.35
C PRO A 100 -12.02 -6.16 -19.36
N MET A 101 -11.82 -7.47 -19.47
CA MET A 101 -10.75 -8.05 -20.30
C MET A 101 -10.83 -7.63 -21.76
N PHE A 102 -12.04 -7.47 -22.31
CA PHE A 102 -12.20 -7.01 -23.70
C PHE A 102 -11.69 -5.58 -23.91
N LYS A 103 -11.83 -4.69 -22.92
CA LYS A 103 -11.29 -3.33 -23.00
C LYS A 103 -9.78 -3.34 -22.81
N ALA A 104 -9.28 -4.17 -21.89
CA ALA A 104 -7.85 -4.30 -21.65
C ALA A 104 -7.11 -4.80 -22.90
N LEU A 105 -7.66 -5.82 -23.58
CA LEU A 105 -7.11 -6.35 -24.83
C LEU A 105 -7.28 -5.40 -26.03
N ALA A 106 -8.35 -4.59 -26.06
CA ALA A 106 -8.46 -3.53 -27.06
C ALA A 106 -7.41 -2.43 -26.85
N ALA A 107 -7.08 -2.11 -25.59
CA ALA A 107 -6.08 -1.10 -25.24
C ALA A 107 -4.63 -1.60 -25.41
N CYS A 108 -4.39 -2.88 -25.13
CA CYS A 108 -3.08 -3.54 -25.26
C CYS A 108 -3.22 -4.89 -26.00
N PRO A 109 -3.28 -4.86 -27.35
CA PRO A 109 -3.52 -6.07 -28.16
C PRO A 109 -2.41 -7.13 -28.02
N ASP A 110 -1.18 -6.69 -27.79
CA ASP A 110 0.00 -7.57 -27.67
C ASP A 110 0.21 -8.09 -26.23
N ALA A 111 -0.74 -7.85 -25.32
CA ALA A 111 -0.63 -8.30 -23.94
C ALA A 111 -0.64 -9.83 -23.81
N VAL A 112 0.34 -10.35 -23.06
CA VAL A 112 0.35 -11.75 -22.63
C VAL A 112 -0.64 -11.91 -21.48
N VAL A 113 -1.70 -12.69 -21.71
CA VAL A 113 -2.73 -12.97 -20.70
C VAL A 113 -2.43 -14.29 -19.99
N ILE A 114 -2.33 -14.23 -18.66
CA ILE A 114 -2.07 -15.39 -17.81
C ILE A 114 -3.28 -15.62 -16.89
N ARG A 115 -3.76 -16.86 -16.84
CA ARG A 115 -4.80 -17.25 -15.87
C ARG A 115 -4.23 -17.24 -14.46
N PRO A 116 -4.95 -16.71 -13.46
CA PRO A 116 -4.44 -16.59 -12.10
C PRO A 116 -4.20 -17.95 -11.44
N ASP A 117 -3.06 -18.10 -10.78
CA ASP A 117 -2.75 -19.21 -9.88
C ASP A 117 -2.75 -18.75 -8.42
N MET A 118 -3.92 -18.84 -7.79
CA MET A 118 -4.10 -18.38 -6.40
C MET A 118 -3.37 -19.24 -5.36
N ALA A 119 -2.96 -20.47 -5.68
CA ALA A 119 -2.17 -21.28 -4.76
C ALA A 119 -0.74 -20.74 -4.72
N LYS A 120 -0.15 -20.53 -5.90
CA LYS A 120 1.17 -19.92 -6.07
C LYS A 120 1.26 -18.55 -5.41
N TYR A 121 0.28 -17.66 -5.66
CA TYR A 121 0.32 -16.32 -5.09
C TYR A 121 0.25 -16.33 -3.55
N ARG A 122 -0.49 -17.28 -2.95
CA ARG A 122 -0.58 -17.41 -1.49
C ARG A 122 0.73 -17.88 -0.89
N GLU A 123 1.45 -18.75 -1.57
CA GLU A 123 2.79 -19.17 -1.14
C GLU A 123 3.76 -17.98 -1.12
N VAL A 124 3.81 -17.20 -2.20
CA VAL A 124 4.67 -16.01 -2.26
C VAL A 124 4.26 -14.96 -1.22
N GLY A 125 2.95 -14.71 -1.05
CA GLY A 125 2.46 -13.76 -0.04
C GLY A 125 2.82 -14.18 1.38
N ARG A 126 2.83 -15.48 1.70
CA ARG A 126 3.32 -15.98 3.00
C ARG A 126 4.81 -15.74 3.19
N ALA A 127 5.63 -15.89 2.16
CA ALA A 127 7.06 -15.61 2.22
C ALA A 127 7.31 -14.12 2.48
N VAL A 128 6.63 -13.22 1.76
CA VAL A 128 6.71 -11.76 2.00
C VAL A 128 6.26 -11.44 3.43
N ARG A 129 5.15 -12.02 3.89
CA ARG A 129 4.65 -11.84 5.26
C ARG A 129 5.64 -12.35 6.32
N ALA A 130 6.42 -13.39 6.01
CA ALA A 130 7.45 -13.88 6.92
C ALA A 130 8.58 -12.85 7.08
N GLU A 131 9.01 -12.20 5.99
CA GLU A 131 10.01 -11.13 6.06
C GLU A 131 9.47 -9.90 6.81
N MET A 132 8.20 -9.52 6.63
CA MET A 132 7.55 -8.48 7.45
C MET A 132 7.61 -8.81 8.94
N ARG A 133 7.30 -10.06 9.32
CA ARG A 133 7.35 -10.51 10.72
C ARG A 133 8.75 -10.56 11.32
N ARG A 134 9.80 -10.55 10.49
CA ARG A 134 11.18 -10.43 10.97
C ARG A 134 11.53 -9.01 11.39
N LEU A 135 10.83 -8.01 10.86
CA LEU A 135 10.99 -6.61 11.27
C LEU A 135 10.24 -6.34 12.57
N THR A 136 9.00 -6.81 12.66
CA THR A 136 8.14 -6.61 13.85
C THR A 136 7.11 -7.74 13.96
N PRO A 137 6.76 -8.20 15.18
CA PRO A 137 5.64 -9.12 15.35
C PRO A 137 4.27 -8.46 15.12
N LEU A 138 4.20 -7.13 15.14
CA LEU A 138 2.97 -6.33 14.99
C LEU A 138 2.66 -6.09 13.52
N VAL A 139 2.19 -7.13 12.84
CA VAL A 139 1.80 -7.09 11.43
C VAL A 139 0.29 -7.29 11.29
N GLU A 140 -0.39 -6.35 10.66
CA GLU A 140 -1.83 -6.42 10.34
C GLU A 140 -2.03 -6.62 8.82
N PRO A 141 -2.33 -7.86 8.38
CA PRO A 141 -2.60 -8.16 6.97
C PRO A 141 -3.91 -7.55 6.48
N LEU A 142 -3.88 -6.84 5.34
CA LEU A 142 -5.09 -6.38 4.64
C LEU A 142 -5.46 -7.32 3.48
N SER A 143 -4.46 -7.78 2.74
CA SER A 143 -4.62 -8.65 1.57
C SER A 143 -3.48 -9.68 1.52
N ILE A 144 -3.29 -10.30 0.35
CA ILE A 144 -2.19 -11.23 0.11
C ILE A 144 -0.82 -10.53 0.00
N ASP A 145 -0.83 -9.28 -0.44
CA ASP A 145 0.32 -8.44 -0.78
C ASP A 145 0.44 -7.19 0.10
N GLU A 146 -0.58 -6.86 0.90
CA GLU A 146 -0.62 -5.64 1.70
C GLU A 146 -0.63 -5.90 3.22
N ALA A 147 -0.01 -5.02 4.00
CA ALA A 147 -0.15 -4.94 5.47
C ALA A 147 0.29 -3.60 6.05
N PHE A 148 -0.23 -3.33 7.25
CA PHE A 148 0.38 -2.37 8.18
C PHE A 148 1.36 -3.07 9.13
N LEU A 149 2.45 -2.37 9.43
CA LEU A 149 3.48 -2.77 10.38
C LEU A 149 3.69 -1.64 11.39
N ASP A 150 3.79 -2.00 12.67
CA ASP A 150 4.21 -1.11 13.76
C ASP A 150 5.68 -1.39 14.09
N LEU A 151 6.56 -0.41 13.85
CA LEU A 151 8.03 -0.55 13.79
C LEU A 151 8.77 0.01 15.01
#